data_AF-A0A2G1ZZI4-F1
#
_entry.id   AF-A0A2G1ZZI4-F1
#
_cell.length_a   1.000
_cell.length_b   1.000
_cell.length_c   1.000
_cell.angle_alpha   90.00
_cell.angle_beta   90.00
_cell.angle_gamma   90.00
#
_symmetry.space_group_name_H-M   'P 1'
#
loop_
_entity.id
_entity.type
_entity.pdbx_description
1 polymer ?
#
loop_
_entity_poly.entity_id
_entity_poly.type
_entity_poly.pdbx_seq_one_letter_code
_entity_poly.pdbx_strand_id
1 'polypeptide(L)'
;MLRNGQILFLCALALLTLGVLMVTSAGMQIDQASAEQPILVDGGLSPIAIMSGRTGMYAALAIGVMGAMAFVPQRLVERAIKPRPGRFYLMLGVGAAALLGLLLLVYLPGIAREKNFSSRWIEIPAPVFGTLSIQPSEIVKWSMLGLLAWCAVSAGDRLRLFWRGLVPMLIVLGLVCAVIMKEDLGTAVLIGAVGVIVLLAAGAKVWHIGVLAPAATPKPVVDRLNAAINKLLALPDVKTKLDRIGVVPMPETPAEFNKRIQE
;
A
#
# COMPACT_ATOMS: atom_id res chain seq x y z
N MET A 1 -21.70 -27.46 -5.06
CA MET A 1 -21.89 -26.08 -4.55
C MET A 1 -20.54 -25.42 -4.47
N LEU A 2 -20.34 -24.26 -5.09
CA LEU A 2 -19.07 -23.52 -5.04
C LEU A 2 -18.89 -22.88 -3.66
N ARG A 3 -17.71 -23.00 -3.07
CA ARG A 3 -17.35 -22.31 -1.81
C ARG A 3 -17.04 -20.84 -2.12
N ASN A 4 -17.24 -19.94 -1.16
CA ASN A 4 -16.99 -18.49 -1.34
C ASN A 4 -15.58 -18.18 -1.89
N GLY A 5 -14.56 -18.92 -1.45
CA GLY A 5 -13.20 -18.77 -1.96
C GLY A 5 -13.04 -19.16 -3.44
N GLN A 6 -13.80 -20.15 -3.92
CA GLN A 6 -13.81 -20.53 -5.33
C GLN A 6 -14.50 -19.47 -6.19
N ILE A 7 -15.54 -18.81 -5.67
CA ILE A 7 -16.21 -17.70 -6.36
C ILE A 7 -15.24 -16.54 -6.55
N LEU A 8 -14.54 -16.12 -5.49
CA LEU A 8 -13.53 -15.06 -5.58
C LEU A 8 -12.40 -15.40 -6.56
N PHE A 9 -11.93 -16.65 -6.55
CA PHE A 9 -10.92 -17.13 -7.49
C PHE A 9 -11.40 -17.03 -8.95
N LEU A 10 -12.63 -17.45 -9.23
CA LEU A 10 -13.21 -17.35 -10.57
C LEU A 10 -13.40 -15.90 -11.01
N CYS A 11 -13.83 -15.01 -10.12
CA CYS A 11 -13.92 -13.58 -10.40
C CYS A 11 -12.55 -12.98 -10.74
N ALA A 12 -11.52 -13.29 -9.95
CA ALA A 12 -10.16 -12.82 -10.20
C ALA A 12 -9.61 -13.35 -11.54
N LEU A 13 -9.86 -14.64 -11.84
CA LEU A 13 -9.47 -15.24 -13.11
C LEU A 13 -10.18 -14.58 -14.30
N ALA A 14 -11.49 -14.31 -14.18
CA ALA A 14 -12.27 -13.64 -15.22
C ALA A 14 -11.79 -12.20 -15.49
N LEU A 15 -11.48 -11.43 -14.43
CA LEU A 15 -10.93 -10.08 -14.58
C LEU A 15 -9.53 -10.12 -15.22
N LEU A 16 -8.70 -11.10 -14.85
CA LEU A 16 -7.38 -11.29 -15.45
C LEU A 16 -7.48 -11.60 -16.94
N THR A 17 -8.32 -12.57 -17.33
CA THR A 17 -8.47 -12.96 -18.75
C THR A 17 -9.03 -11.81 -19.58
N LEU A 18 -10.01 -11.08 -19.06
CA LEU A 18 -10.55 -9.89 -19.71
C LEU A 18 -9.47 -8.79 -19.84
N GLY A 19 -8.69 -8.53 -18.79
CA GLY A 19 -7.61 -7.54 -18.82
C GLY A 19 -6.52 -7.88 -19.84
N VAL A 20 -6.09 -9.14 -19.90
CA VAL A 20 -5.12 -9.61 -20.90
C VAL A 20 -5.66 -9.39 -22.30
N LEU A 21 -6.91 -9.78 -22.56
CA LEU A 21 -7.55 -9.61 -23.86
C LEU A 21 -7.64 -8.14 -24.27
N MET A 22 -8.00 -7.24 -23.35
CA MET A 22 -8.07 -5.80 -23.62
C MET A 22 -6.69 -5.22 -23.94
N VAL A 23 -5.65 -5.58 -23.19
CA VAL A 23 -4.29 -5.06 -23.42
C VAL A 23 -3.69 -5.60 -24.71
N THR A 24 -3.86 -6.90 -24.99
CA THR A 24 -3.40 -7.49 -26.24
C THR A 24 -4.13 -6.88 -27.44
N SER A 25 -5.43 -6.59 -27.30
CA SER A 25 -6.21 -5.95 -28.35
C SER A 25 -5.79 -4.50 -28.60
N ALA A 26 -5.66 -3.70 -27.54
CA ALA A 26 -5.27 -2.29 -27.64
C ALA A 26 -3.83 -2.09 -28.13
N GLY A 27 -2.95 -3.08 -27.91
CA GLY A 27 -1.56 -3.07 -28.37
C GLY A 27 -1.37 -3.45 -29.84
N MET A 28 -2.41 -3.93 -30.53
CA MET A 28 -2.31 -4.26 -31.96
C MET A 28 -2.21 -2.98 -32.78
N GLN A 29 -1.00 -2.67 -33.26
CA GLN A 29 -0.81 -1.68 -34.30
C GLN A 29 -1.11 -2.34 -35.66
N ILE A 30 -2.05 -1.76 -36.40
CA ILE A 30 -2.31 -2.15 -37.78
C ILE A 30 -1.24 -1.44 -38.61
N ASP A 31 -0.27 -2.18 -39.12
CA ASP A 31 0.69 -1.63 -40.08
C ASP A 31 -0.05 -1.24 -41.37
N GLN A 32 0.31 -0.11 -41.99
CA GLN A 32 -0.37 0.34 -43.20
C GLN A 32 -0.02 -0.62 -44.35
N ALA A 33 -1.04 -1.31 -44.87
CA ALA A 33 -0.90 -2.24 -45.98
C ALA A 33 -0.26 -1.53 -47.19
N SER A 34 0.99 -1.85 -47.48
CA SER A 34 1.69 -1.41 -48.69
C SER A 34 1.37 -2.38 -49.83
N ALA A 35 1.02 -1.84 -51.01
CA ALA A 35 0.40 -2.57 -52.12
C ALA A 35 1.27 -3.68 -52.79
N GLU A 36 2.49 -3.93 -52.33
CA GLU A 36 3.44 -4.86 -52.95
C GLU A 36 3.77 -6.11 -52.13
N GLN A 37 3.23 -6.26 -50.92
CA GLN A 37 3.41 -7.49 -50.15
C GLN A 37 2.09 -8.27 -50.03
N PRO A 38 2.06 -9.56 -50.40
CA PRO A 38 0.89 -10.38 -50.13
C PRO A 38 0.65 -10.38 -48.62
N ILE A 39 -0.61 -10.25 -48.20
CA ILE A 39 -1.04 -10.42 -46.81
C ILE A 39 -0.82 -11.90 -46.45
N LEU A 40 0.43 -12.29 -46.24
CA LEU A 40 0.73 -13.51 -45.54
C LEU A 40 0.31 -13.28 -44.09
N VAL A 41 -0.64 -14.09 -43.65
CA VAL A 41 -1.13 -14.19 -42.26
C VAL A 41 -0.02 -14.81 -41.39
N ASP A 42 1.20 -14.32 -41.50
CA ASP A 42 2.38 -14.88 -40.87
C ASP A 42 2.87 -13.94 -39.78
N GLY A 43 2.44 -14.23 -38.55
CA GLY A 43 3.19 -13.85 -37.34
C GLY A 43 2.43 -13.03 -36.29
N GLY A 44 1.40 -12.27 -36.66
CA GLY A 44 0.77 -11.31 -35.73
C GLY A 44 -0.45 -11.82 -34.94
N LEU A 45 -1.27 -12.70 -35.52
CA LEU A 45 -2.58 -13.12 -34.96
C LEU A 45 -2.65 -14.58 -34.52
N SER A 46 -1.54 -15.32 -34.55
CA SER A 46 -1.54 -16.71 -34.05
C SER A 46 -1.85 -16.71 -32.54
N PRO A 47 -2.80 -17.54 -32.06
CA PRO A 47 -3.06 -17.69 -30.62
C PRO A 47 -1.80 -17.98 -29.81
N ILE A 48 -0.86 -18.71 -30.42
CA ILE A 48 0.43 -19.05 -29.84
C ILE A 48 1.33 -17.81 -29.72
N ALA A 49 1.34 -16.93 -30.73
CA ALA A 49 2.13 -15.69 -30.71
C ALA A 49 1.61 -14.70 -29.64
N ILE A 50 0.28 -14.62 -29.49
CA ILE A 50 -0.37 -13.79 -28.46
C ILE A 50 -0.09 -14.34 -27.06
N MET A 51 -0.15 -15.67 -26.88
CA MET A 51 0.17 -16.33 -25.60
C MET A 51 1.67 -16.30 -25.27
N SER A 52 2.56 -16.34 -26.27
CA SER A 52 4.01 -16.23 -26.09
C SER A 52 4.50 -14.78 -25.95
N GLY A 53 3.63 -13.80 -26.17
CA GLY A 53 3.93 -12.40 -25.91
C GLY A 53 4.11 -12.10 -24.43
N ARG A 54 4.77 -10.97 -24.09
CA ARG A 54 5.05 -10.54 -22.71
C ARG A 54 3.82 -10.59 -21.80
N THR A 55 2.67 -10.10 -22.28
CA THR A 55 1.41 -10.07 -21.53
C THR A 55 0.87 -11.47 -21.25
N GLY A 56 0.94 -12.38 -22.23
CA GLY A 56 0.53 -13.78 -22.07
C GLY A 56 1.42 -14.54 -21.08
N MET A 57 2.73 -14.31 -21.13
CA MET A 57 3.69 -14.88 -20.19
C MET A 57 3.46 -14.39 -18.75
N TYR A 58 3.23 -13.09 -18.54
CA TYR A 58 2.93 -12.55 -17.21
C TYR A 58 1.59 -13.07 -16.68
N ALA A 59 0.58 -13.23 -17.54
CA ALA A 59 -0.69 -13.82 -17.15
C ALA A 59 -0.55 -15.29 -16.74
N ALA A 60 0.21 -16.08 -17.50
CA ALA A 60 0.50 -17.47 -17.16
C ALA A 60 1.24 -17.60 -15.83
N LEU A 61 2.24 -16.73 -15.60
CA LEU A 61 2.95 -16.64 -14.33
C LEU A 61 2.00 -16.30 -13.17
N ALA A 62 1.12 -15.30 -13.34
CA ALA A 62 0.15 -14.90 -12.34
C ALA A 62 -0.82 -16.04 -11.99
N ILE A 63 -1.35 -16.75 -12.99
CA ILE A 63 -2.22 -17.92 -12.79
C ILE A 63 -1.47 -19.04 -12.05
N GLY A 64 -0.22 -19.30 -12.42
CA GLY A 64 0.63 -20.28 -11.75
C GLY A 64 0.86 -19.94 -10.27
N VAL A 65 1.19 -18.68 -9.96
CA VAL A 65 1.37 -18.20 -8.59
C VAL A 65 0.07 -18.26 -7.80
N MET A 66 -1.05 -17.84 -8.37
CA MET A 66 -2.37 -17.93 -7.72
C MET A 66 -2.75 -19.39 -7.42
N GLY A 67 -2.54 -20.30 -8.38
CA GLY A 67 -2.77 -21.72 -8.22
C GLY A 67 -1.90 -22.31 -7.11
N ALA A 68 -0.60 -22.03 -7.11
CA ALA A 68 0.32 -22.47 -6.06
C ALA A 68 -0.07 -21.94 -4.68
N MET A 69 -0.40 -20.65 -4.58
CA MET A 69 -0.82 -20.01 -3.32
C MET A 69 -2.15 -20.57 -2.79
N ALA A 70 -3.06 -21.02 -3.67
CA ALA A 70 -4.30 -21.65 -3.26
C ALA A 70 -4.09 -22.97 -2.50
N PHE A 71 -2.96 -23.64 -2.70
CA PHE A 71 -2.60 -24.86 -1.98
C PHE A 71 -1.82 -24.62 -0.69
N VAL A 72 -1.41 -23.37 -0.40
CA VAL A 72 -0.66 -23.05 0.81
C VAL A 72 -1.59 -23.16 2.03
N PRO A 73 -1.30 -24.06 2.99
CA PRO A 73 -2.17 -24.21 4.15
C PRO A 73 -2.12 -22.95 5.02
N GLN A 74 -3.27 -22.31 5.24
CA GLN A 74 -3.36 -21.08 6.02
C GLN A 74 -2.78 -21.22 7.44
N ARG A 75 -2.82 -22.43 8.02
CA ARG A 75 -2.24 -22.73 9.34
C ARG A 75 -0.72 -22.54 9.38
N LEU A 76 0.00 -22.80 8.29
CA LEU A 76 1.45 -22.57 8.24
C LEU A 76 1.75 -21.07 8.23
N VAL A 77 0.99 -20.32 7.43
CA VAL A 77 1.10 -18.86 7.34
C VAL A 77 0.79 -18.21 8.69
N GLU A 78 -0.28 -18.64 9.36
CA GLU A 78 -0.65 -18.14 10.69
C GLU A 78 0.44 -18.41 11.73
N ARG A 79 1.05 -19.61 11.72
CA ARG A 79 2.17 -19.94 12.62
C ARG A 79 3.41 -19.10 12.33
N ALA A 80 3.73 -18.89 11.05
CA ALA A 80 4.89 -18.10 10.64
C ALA A 80 4.74 -16.62 11.02
N ILE A 81 3.54 -16.08 10.89
CA ILE A 81 3.23 -14.66 11.11
C ILE A 81 2.76 -14.39 12.56
N LYS A 82 2.75 -15.40 13.45
CA LYS A 82 2.19 -15.24 14.80
C LYS A 82 2.83 -14.06 15.55
N PRO A 83 2.03 -13.03 15.93
CA PRO A 83 2.55 -11.84 16.58
C PRO A 83 3.11 -12.14 17.97
N ARG A 84 4.21 -11.46 18.31
CA ARG A 84 4.91 -11.63 19.59
C ARG A 84 4.91 -10.29 20.34
N PRO A 85 4.19 -10.16 21.46
CA PRO A 85 3.93 -8.87 22.10
C PRO A 85 5.21 -8.15 22.58
N GLY A 86 6.22 -8.90 23.00
CA GLY A 86 7.51 -8.33 23.45
C GLY A 86 8.42 -7.81 22.33
N ARG A 87 8.09 -8.04 21.05
CA ARG A 87 8.97 -7.71 19.90
C ARG A 87 8.46 -6.55 19.05
N PHE A 88 7.47 -5.80 19.53
CA PHE A 88 6.85 -4.71 18.79
C PHE A 88 7.86 -3.73 18.18
N TYR A 89 8.67 -3.04 18.98
CA TYR A 89 9.64 -2.06 18.47
C TYR A 89 10.73 -2.69 17.60
N LEU A 90 11.17 -3.90 17.95
CA LEU A 90 12.18 -4.62 17.18
C LEU A 90 11.67 -4.94 15.77
N MET A 91 10.47 -5.50 15.66
CA MET A 91 9.91 -5.90 14.37
C MET A 91 9.45 -4.70 13.55
N LEU A 92 8.92 -3.65 14.20
CA LEU A 92 8.64 -2.39 13.53
C LEU A 92 9.93 -1.76 12.97
N GLY A 93 11.01 -1.73 13.75
CA GLY A 93 12.30 -1.18 13.34
C GLY A 93 12.98 -1.99 12.24
N VAL A 94 13.08 -3.32 12.41
CA VAL A 94 13.67 -4.22 11.41
C VAL A 94 12.83 -4.24 10.13
N GLY A 95 11.50 -4.26 10.26
CA GLY A 95 10.58 -4.17 9.12
C GLY A 95 10.74 -2.85 8.38
N ALA A 96 10.76 -1.72 9.10
CA ALA A 96 11.00 -0.41 8.50
C ALA A 96 12.35 -0.35 7.77
N ALA A 97 13.43 -0.83 8.40
CA ALA A 97 14.76 -0.85 7.80
C ALA A 97 14.82 -1.73 6.55
N ALA A 98 14.16 -2.89 6.55
CA ALA A 98 14.07 -3.76 5.39
C ALA A 98 13.29 -3.12 4.23
N LEU A 99 12.15 -2.47 4.52
CA LEU A 99 11.35 -1.78 3.51
C LEU A 99 12.06 -0.56 2.93
N LEU A 100 12.64 0.27 3.79
CA LEU A 100 13.42 1.42 3.36
C LEU A 100 14.67 0.97 2.61
N GLY A 101 15.35 -0.08 3.06
CA GLY A 101 16.49 -0.67 2.36
C GLY A 101 16.11 -1.17 0.97
N LEU A 102 14.95 -1.82 0.84
CA LEU A 102 14.42 -2.28 -0.45
C LEU A 102 14.10 -1.12 -1.40
N LEU A 103 13.52 -0.03 -0.90
CA LEU A 103 13.27 1.18 -1.71
C LEU A 103 14.59 1.88 -2.09
N LEU A 104 15.51 2.00 -1.13
CA LEU A 104 16.80 2.64 -1.35
C LEU A 104 17.72 1.84 -2.27
N LEU A 105 17.52 0.50 -2.36
CA LEU A 105 18.23 -0.37 -3.28
C LEU A 105 18.12 0.10 -4.73
N VAL A 106 16.99 0.72 -5.09
CA VAL A 106 16.76 1.28 -6.44
C VAL A 106 17.77 2.37 -6.78
N TYR A 107 18.29 3.09 -5.80
CA TYR A 107 19.21 4.21 -6.01
C TYR A 107 20.68 3.78 -6.02
N LEU A 108 20.99 2.48 -5.87
CA LEU A 108 22.35 2.00 -5.95
C LEU A 108 22.89 2.13 -7.39
N PRO A 109 24.05 2.78 -7.59
CA PRO A 109 24.65 2.93 -8.90
C PRO A 109 25.02 1.55 -9.46
N GLY A 110 24.48 1.21 -10.63
CA GLY A 110 24.73 -0.06 -11.34
C GLY A 110 23.48 -0.91 -11.60
N ILE A 111 22.38 -0.69 -10.85
CA ILE A 111 21.11 -1.43 -11.02
C ILE A 111 20.01 -0.51 -11.57
N ALA A 112 20.08 0.79 -11.25
CA ALA A 112 19.14 1.79 -11.73
C ALA A 112 19.29 2.06 -13.23
N ARG A 113 18.23 1.85 -14.00
CA ARG A 113 18.08 2.47 -15.33
C ARG A 113 17.03 3.56 -15.22
N GLU A 114 17.42 4.79 -15.56
CA GLU A 114 16.47 5.89 -15.66
C GLU A 114 15.53 5.65 -16.84
N LYS A 115 14.22 5.65 -16.57
CA LYS A 115 13.19 5.66 -17.61
C LYS A 115 12.24 6.80 -17.28
N ASN A 116 12.07 7.75 -18.18
CA ASN A 116 11.29 8.99 -17.96
C ASN A 116 11.79 9.82 -16.76
N PHE A 117 13.11 10.06 -16.65
CA PHE A 117 13.73 10.90 -15.60
C PHE A 117 13.52 10.40 -14.15
N SER A 118 13.16 9.13 -13.95
CA SER A 118 13.03 8.56 -12.61
C SER A 118 13.52 7.11 -12.57
N SER A 119 14.45 6.83 -11.67
CA SER A 119 14.94 5.48 -11.37
C SER A 119 13.90 4.72 -10.54
N ARG A 120 12.95 4.04 -11.21
CA ARG A 120 11.84 3.32 -10.54
C ARG A 120 11.85 1.80 -10.75
N TRP A 121 12.50 1.34 -11.80
CA TRP A 121 12.43 -0.05 -12.24
C TRP A 121 13.79 -0.73 -12.12
N ILE A 122 13.79 -1.90 -11.49
CA ILE A 122 14.93 -2.80 -11.45
C ILE A 122 14.73 -3.81 -12.57
N GLU A 123 15.55 -3.72 -13.62
CA GLU A 123 15.54 -4.69 -14.71
C GLU A 123 16.55 -5.80 -14.42
N ILE A 124 16.05 -6.97 -14.03
CA ILE A 124 16.88 -8.15 -13.80
C ILE A 124 16.86 -8.99 -15.09
N PRO A 125 18.01 -9.29 -15.70
CA PRO A 125 18.06 -10.21 -16.83
C PRO A 125 17.69 -11.63 -16.35
N ALA A 126 16.58 -12.14 -16.84
CA ALA A 126 16.07 -13.48 -16.55
C ALA A 126 16.21 -14.37 -17.81
N PRO A 127 16.90 -15.52 -17.74
CA PRO A 127 17.22 -16.35 -18.91
C PRO A 127 16.00 -16.93 -19.64
N VAL A 128 14.82 -16.96 -19.00
CA VAL A 128 13.58 -17.53 -19.56
C VAL A 128 12.58 -16.45 -19.99
N PHE A 129 12.65 -15.24 -19.43
CA PHE A 129 11.63 -14.19 -19.59
C PHE A 129 12.16 -12.90 -20.23
N GLY A 130 13.44 -12.86 -20.61
CA GLY A 130 14.12 -11.63 -21.04
C GLY A 130 14.42 -10.73 -19.83
N THR A 131 14.19 -9.42 -19.93
CA THR A 131 14.39 -8.47 -18.83
C THR A 131 13.15 -8.40 -17.93
N LEU A 132 13.22 -8.94 -16.72
CA LEU A 132 12.15 -8.82 -15.73
C LEU A 132 12.25 -7.47 -15.05
N SER A 133 11.23 -6.64 -15.21
CA SER A 133 11.16 -5.31 -14.61
C SER A 133 10.38 -5.40 -13.31
N ILE A 134 11.04 -5.22 -12.17
CA ILE A 134 10.44 -5.25 -10.84
C ILE A 134 10.44 -3.83 -10.28
N GLN A 135 9.27 -3.39 -9.82
CA GLN A 135 9.12 -2.13 -9.10
C GLN A 135 9.10 -2.41 -7.59
N PRO A 136 10.09 -1.93 -6.80
CA PRO A 136 10.15 -2.25 -5.37
C PRO A 136 8.95 -1.76 -4.55
N SER A 137 8.31 -0.66 -4.97
CA SER A 137 7.08 -0.17 -4.34
C SER A 137 5.93 -1.19 -4.38
N GLU A 138 5.88 -2.11 -5.35
CA GLU A 138 4.91 -3.21 -5.39
C GLU A 138 5.08 -4.16 -4.20
N ILE A 139 6.33 -4.52 -3.88
CA ILE A 139 6.64 -5.40 -2.75
C ILE A 139 6.33 -4.66 -1.44
N VAL A 140 6.65 -3.37 -1.38
CA VAL A 140 6.41 -2.55 -0.17
C VAL A 140 4.92 -2.37 0.10
N LYS A 141 4.06 -2.24 -0.92
CA LYS A 141 2.60 -2.19 -0.75
C LYS A 141 2.08 -3.36 0.09
N TRP A 142 2.46 -4.58 -0.27
CA TRP A 142 2.03 -5.78 0.45
C TRP A 142 2.70 -5.91 1.82
N SER A 143 4.01 -5.68 1.87
CA SER A 143 4.81 -5.90 3.08
C SER A 143 4.51 -4.87 4.18
N MET A 144 4.28 -3.61 3.81
CA MET A 144 3.98 -2.54 4.76
C MET A 144 2.65 -2.79 5.49
N LEU A 145 1.60 -3.19 4.75
CA LEU A 145 0.30 -3.49 5.35
C LEU A 145 0.38 -4.73 6.27
N GLY A 146 1.12 -5.75 5.85
CA GLY A 146 1.41 -6.91 6.70
C GLY A 146 2.18 -6.52 7.97
N LEU A 147 3.19 -5.66 7.88
CA LEU A 147 3.95 -5.14 9.01
C LEU A 147 3.05 -4.37 9.98
N LEU A 148 2.20 -3.47 9.48
CA LEU A 148 1.26 -2.71 10.31
C LEU A 148 0.27 -3.62 11.01
N ALA A 149 -0.35 -4.56 10.30
CA ALA A 149 -1.29 -5.50 10.90
C ALA A 149 -0.63 -6.34 11.99
N TRP A 150 0.57 -6.88 11.72
CA TRP A 150 1.35 -7.65 12.69
C TRP A 150 1.72 -6.83 13.93
N CYS A 151 2.17 -5.58 13.71
CA CYS A 151 2.56 -4.66 14.77
C CYS A 151 1.37 -4.23 15.61
N ALA A 152 0.21 -3.99 14.98
CA ALA A 152 -1.00 -3.58 15.67
C ALA A 152 -1.53 -4.70 16.58
N VAL A 153 -1.52 -5.96 16.10
CA VAL A 153 -1.88 -7.11 16.95
C VAL A 153 -0.84 -7.34 18.05
N SER A 154 0.46 -7.16 17.76
CA SER A 154 1.52 -7.29 18.77
C SER A 154 1.47 -6.18 19.83
N ALA A 155 1.01 -4.99 19.48
CA ALA A 155 0.84 -3.88 20.40
C ALA A 155 -0.34 -4.09 21.35
N GLY A 156 -1.43 -4.72 20.90
CA GLY A 156 -2.62 -4.94 21.71
C GLY A 156 -3.16 -3.64 22.31
N ASP A 157 -3.33 -3.60 23.64
CA ASP A 157 -3.77 -2.39 24.35
C ASP A 157 -2.80 -1.21 24.21
N ARG A 158 -1.52 -1.46 23.91
CA ARG A 158 -0.55 -0.38 23.68
C ARG A 158 -0.90 0.48 22.47
N LEU A 159 -1.67 -0.02 21.51
CA LEU A 159 -2.15 0.78 20.37
C LEU A 159 -3.04 1.96 20.84
N ARG A 160 -3.64 1.86 22.04
CA ARG A 160 -4.42 2.95 22.66
C ARG A 160 -3.52 4.06 23.20
N LEU A 161 -2.26 3.76 23.55
CA LEU A 161 -1.29 4.76 23.96
C LEU A 161 -0.80 5.51 22.72
N PHE A 162 -1.11 6.80 22.66
CA PHE A 162 -0.79 7.64 21.52
C PHE A 162 0.71 7.63 21.17
N TRP A 163 1.57 7.99 22.12
CA TRP A 163 3.02 8.10 21.90
C TRP A 163 3.75 6.76 21.80
N ARG A 164 3.29 5.72 22.51
CA ARG A 164 3.99 4.43 22.60
C ARG A 164 3.48 3.40 21.60
N GLY A 165 2.25 3.52 21.12
CA GLY A 165 1.64 2.62 20.15
C GLY A 165 1.50 3.25 18.78
N LEU A 166 0.65 4.28 18.66
CA LEU A 166 0.22 4.82 17.37
C LEU A 166 1.32 5.61 16.66
N VAL A 167 1.97 6.57 17.34
CA VAL A 167 2.97 7.47 16.75
C VAL A 167 4.13 6.71 16.08
N PRO A 168 4.75 5.68 16.70
CA PRO A 168 5.81 4.90 16.05
C PRO A 168 5.36 4.26 14.73
N MET A 169 4.14 3.73 14.66
CA MET A 169 3.61 3.11 13.43
C MET A 169 3.33 4.17 12.36
N LEU A 170 2.80 5.34 12.75
CA LEU A 170 2.59 6.47 11.85
C LEU A 170 3.90 7.06 11.31
N ILE A 171 4.95 7.11 12.13
CA ILE A 171 6.28 7.56 11.69
C ILE A 171 6.81 6.61 10.62
N VAL A 172 6.77 5.29 10.86
CA VAL A 172 7.25 4.32 9.86
C VAL A 172 6.41 4.40 8.58
N LEU A 173 5.09 4.49 8.69
CA LEU A 173 4.20 4.66 7.54
C LEU A 173 4.53 5.94 6.77
N GLY A 174 4.68 7.07 7.46
CA GLY A 174 5.01 8.35 6.86
C GLY A 174 6.37 8.34 6.18
N LEU A 175 7.40 7.75 6.80
CA LEU A 175 8.73 7.63 6.22
C LEU A 175 8.72 6.78 4.95
N VAL A 176 8.08 5.61 4.98
CA VAL A 176 7.96 4.74 3.81
C VAL A 176 7.18 5.45 2.69
N CYS A 177 6.04 6.08 3.01
CA CYS A 177 5.27 6.85 2.03
C CYS A 177 6.06 8.03 1.46
N ALA A 178 6.87 8.72 2.25
CA ALA A 178 7.67 9.86 1.80
C ALA A 178 8.76 9.43 0.79
N VAL A 179 9.39 8.27 1.00
CA VAL A 179 10.35 7.72 0.03
C VAL A 179 9.63 7.32 -1.26
N ILE A 180 8.52 6.59 -1.12
CA ILE A 180 7.70 6.17 -2.27
C ILE A 180 7.18 7.38 -3.04
N MET A 181 6.83 8.49 -2.39
CA MET A 181 6.30 9.68 -3.07
C MET A 181 7.25 10.25 -4.12
N LYS A 182 8.57 10.07 -3.97
CA LYS A 182 9.55 10.44 -5.00
C LYS A 182 9.43 9.59 -6.27
N GLU A 183 8.99 8.35 -6.11
CA GLU A 183 8.85 7.36 -7.17
C GLU A 183 7.42 7.25 -7.69
N ASP A 184 6.40 7.40 -6.87
CA ASP A 184 5.00 7.28 -7.27
C ASP A 184 4.09 7.85 -6.17
N LEU A 185 3.50 9.01 -6.47
CA LEU A 185 2.53 9.65 -5.60
C LEU A 185 1.29 8.76 -5.39
N GLY A 186 0.81 8.08 -6.42
CA GLY A 186 -0.39 7.25 -6.34
C GLY A 186 -0.21 6.09 -5.37
N THR A 187 0.94 5.41 -5.46
CA THR A 187 1.28 4.32 -4.53
C THR A 187 1.47 4.83 -3.09
N ALA A 188 2.11 5.99 -2.89
CA ALA A 188 2.27 6.58 -1.56
C ALA A 188 0.92 6.92 -0.91
N VAL A 189 0.00 7.53 -1.66
CA VAL A 189 -1.34 7.88 -1.19
C VAL A 189 -2.16 6.62 -0.86
N LEU A 190 -2.10 5.60 -1.72
CA LEU A 190 -2.79 4.33 -1.50
C LEU A 190 -2.31 3.64 -0.21
N ILE A 191 -0.99 3.47 -0.04
CA ILE A 191 -0.42 2.84 1.17
C ILE A 191 -0.75 3.66 2.42
N GLY A 192 -0.65 4.99 2.32
CA GLY A 192 -0.98 5.89 3.43
C GLY A 192 -2.44 5.72 3.87
N ALA A 193 -3.38 5.80 2.93
CA ALA A 193 -4.80 5.67 3.22
C ALA A 193 -5.15 4.29 3.78
N VAL A 194 -4.70 3.21 3.12
CA VAL A 194 -5.00 1.84 3.57
C VAL A 194 -4.31 1.54 4.90
N GLY A 195 -3.08 2.03 5.11
CA GLY A 195 -2.36 1.88 6.36
C GLY A 195 -3.09 2.53 7.54
N VAL A 196 -3.65 3.73 7.34
CA VAL A 196 -4.50 4.38 8.35
C VAL A 196 -5.75 3.56 8.62
N ILE A 197 -6.42 3.04 7.59
CA ILE A 197 -7.61 2.17 7.75
C ILE A 197 -7.26 0.92 8.58
N VAL A 198 -6.12 0.27 8.32
CA VAL A 198 -5.65 -0.89 9.09
C VAL A 198 -5.44 -0.53 10.56
N LEU A 199 -4.83 0.62 10.86
CA LEU A 199 -4.62 1.07 12.24
C LEU A 199 -5.94 1.38 12.95
N LEU A 200 -6.88 2.04 12.27
CA LEU A 200 -8.22 2.29 12.80
C LEU A 200 -8.98 0.98 13.06
N ALA A 201 -8.95 0.04 12.11
CA ALA A 201 -9.55 -1.28 12.25
C ALA A 201 -8.95 -2.10 13.41
N ALA A 202 -7.66 -1.90 13.70
CA ALA A 202 -6.99 -2.52 14.83
C ALA A 202 -7.32 -1.88 16.20
N GLY A 203 -8.10 -0.80 16.23
CA GLY A 203 -8.54 -0.14 17.46
C GLY A 203 -7.78 1.14 17.80
N ALA A 204 -7.03 1.72 16.86
CA ALA A 204 -6.56 3.10 17.01
C ALA A 204 -7.78 4.04 17.06
N LYS A 205 -7.89 4.83 18.14
CA LYS A 205 -8.99 5.78 18.29
C LYS A 205 -8.86 6.88 17.23
N VAL A 206 -9.93 7.15 16.47
CA VAL A 206 -9.98 8.21 15.42
C VAL A 206 -9.59 9.59 16.00
N TRP A 207 -9.89 9.85 17.27
CA TRP A 207 -9.54 11.09 17.99
C TRP A 207 -8.04 11.29 18.26
N HIS A 208 -7.22 10.24 18.17
CA HIS A 208 -5.76 10.39 18.23
C HIS A 208 -5.21 11.12 17.00
N ILE A 209 -6.00 11.25 15.94
CA ILE A 209 -5.75 12.12 14.80
C ILE A 209 -6.29 13.53 15.14
N GLY A 210 -5.97 14.02 16.34
CA GLY A 210 -6.19 15.41 16.74
C GLY A 210 -5.16 16.34 16.11
N VAL A 211 -5.33 17.65 16.29
CA VAL A 211 -4.33 18.63 15.84
C VAL A 211 -3.14 18.57 16.79
N LEU A 212 -2.00 18.13 16.29
CA LEU A 212 -0.74 18.09 17.04
C LEU A 212 0.14 19.26 16.61
N ALA A 213 0.76 19.91 17.60
CA ALA A 213 1.76 20.95 17.38
C ALA A 213 3.14 20.45 17.87
N PRO A 214 4.25 20.87 17.24
CA PRO A 214 5.59 20.57 17.75
C PRO A 214 5.76 20.96 19.22
N ALA A 215 6.55 20.19 19.98
CA ALA A 215 6.78 20.45 21.41
C ALA A 215 7.36 21.84 21.71
N ALA A 216 8.05 22.45 20.73
CA ALA A 216 8.62 23.79 20.82
C ALA A 216 7.63 24.93 20.50
N THR A 217 6.36 24.62 20.20
CA THR A 217 5.36 25.65 19.87
C THR A 217 5.05 26.51 21.11
N PRO A 218 5.16 27.85 21.04
CA PRO A 218 4.86 28.70 22.18
C PRO A 218 3.43 28.51 22.68
N LYS A 219 3.26 28.43 24.02
CA LYS A 219 1.93 28.27 24.66
C LYS A 219 0.86 29.23 24.12
N PRO A 220 1.13 30.53 23.92
CA PRO A 220 0.11 31.45 23.40
C PRO A 220 -0.41 31.08 21.99
N VAL A 221 0.42 30.44 21.17
CA VAL A 221 0.02 29.97 19.82
C VAL A 221 -0.87 28.74 19.94
N VAL A 222 -0.51 27.80 20.82
CA VAL A 222 -1.32 26.61 21.11
C VAL A 222 -2.68 27.00 21.67
N ASP A 223 -2.72 27.96 22.60
CA ASP A 223 -3.97 28.42 23.22
C ASP A 223 -4.88 29.11 22.19
N ARG A 224 -4.32 29.98 21.33
CA ARG A 224 -5.07 30.60 20.22
C ARG A 224 -5.62 29.57 19.25
N LEU A 225 -4.81 28.57 18.89
CA LEU A 225 -5.21 27.50 17.98
C LEU A 225 -6.33 26.64 18.59
N ASN A 226 -6.19 26.25 19.86
CA ASN A 226 -7.21 25.49 20.58
C ASN A 226 -8.53 26.27 20.67
N ALA A 227 -8.48 27.57 20.99
CA ALA A 227 -9.66 28.41 21.03
C ALA A 227 -10.35 28.53 19.66
N ALA A 228 -9.57 28.66 18.57
CA ALA A 228 -10.11 28.70 17.21
C ALA A 228 -10.77 27.37 16.82
N ILE A 229 -10.14 26.23 17.13
CA ILE A 229 -10.69 24.89 16.88
C ILE A 229 -11.98 24.69 17.66
N ASN A 230 -11.98 24.98 18.98
CA ASN A 230 -13.17 24.82 19.82
C ASN A 230 -14.33 25.72 19.34
N LYS A 231 -14.03 26.93 18.88
CA LYS A 231 -15.03 27.82 18.27
C LYS A 231 -15.59 27.25 16.95
N LEU A 232 -14.75 26.66 16.10
CA LEU A 232 -15.17 26.00 14.86
C LEU A 232 -16.03 24.77 15.14
N LEU A 233 -15.64 23.93 16.09
CA LEU A 233 -16.40 22.74 16.50
C LEU A 233 -17.75 23.09 17.15
N ALA A 234 -17.90 24.30 17.69
CA ALA A 234 -19.17 24.79 18.24
C ALA A 234 -20.18 25.21 17.16
N LEU A 235 -19.74 25.49 15.93
CA LEU A 235 -20.63 25.93 14.85
C LEU A 235 -21.60 24.80 14.44
N PRO A 236 -22.89 25.10 14.26
CA PRO A 236 -23.92 24.10 13.93
C PRO A 236 -23.67 23.43 12.58
N ASP A 237 -23.16 24.17 11.59
CA ASP A 237 -22.81 23.65 10.28
C ASP A 237 -21.66 22.64 10.34
N VAL A 238 -20.71 22.86 11.25
CA VAL A 238 -19.56 21.98 11.45
C VAL A 238 -20.00 20.70 12.16
N LYS A 239 -20.80 20.81 13.23
CA LYS A 239 -21.38 19.65 13.92
C LYS A 239 -22.18 18.76 12.96
N THR A 240 -23.06 19.37 12.18
CA THR A 240 -23.89 18.63 11.20
C THR A 240 -23.04 17.90 10.17
N LYS A 241 -21.93 18.50 9.71
CA LYS A 241 -20.99 17.85 8.78
C LYS A 241 -20.21 16.72 9.44
N LEU A 242 -19.78 16.91 10.69
CA LEU A 242 -19.06 15.90 11.46
C LEU A 242 -19.96 14.70 11.82
N ASP A 243 -21.21 14.94 12.20
CA ASP A 243 -22.19 13.90 12.49
C ASP A 243 -22.50 13.06 11.25
N ARG A 244 -22.57 13.68 10.07
CA ARG A 244 -22.74 12.95 8.78
C ARG A 244 -21.62 11.97 8.48
N ILE A 245 -20.39 12.25 8.95
CA ILE A 245 -19.24 11.34 8.80
C ILE A 245 -19.04 10.46 10.04
N GLY A 246 -19.98 10.46 10.99
CA GLY A 246 -19.94 9.65 12.21
C GLY A 246 -18.91 10.12 13.25
N VAL A 247 -18.50 11.39 13.20
CA VAL A 247 -17.47 11.97 14.08
C VAL A 247 -18.13 12.88 15.12
N VAL A 248 -18.03 12.54 16.41
CA VAL A 248 -18.62 13.31 17.53
C VAL A 248 -17.63 14.29 18.15
N PRO A 249 -17.69 15.61 17.88
CA PRO A 249 -16.70 16.58 18.35
C PRO A 249 -16.55 16.59 19.88
N MET A 250 -15.31 16.48 20.35
CA MET A 250 -14.95 16.57 21.77
C MET A 250 -14.12 17.84 22.02
N PRO A 251 -14.75 19.00 22.27
CA PRO A 251 -14.02 20.21 22.62
C PRO A 251 -13.37 20.03 23.99
N GLU A 252 -12.07 20.27 24.06
CA GLU A 252 -11.28 20.08 25.28
C GLU A 252 -10.10 21.06 25.33
N THR A 253 -9.54 21.24 26.53
CA THR A 253 -8.35 22.05 26.74
C THR A 253 -7.06 21.29 26.34
N PRO A 254 -5.96 21.99 26.02
CA PRO A 254 -4.67 21.33 25.74
C PRO A 254 -4.17 20.45 26.90
N ALA A 255 -4.51 20.81 28.15
CA ALA A 255 -4.13 20.05 29.34
C ALA A 255 -4.92 18.74 29.47
N GLU A 256 -6.24 18.78 29.25
CA GLU A 256 -7.10 17.59 29.23
C GLU A 256 -6.71 16.64 28.10
N PHE A 257 -6.42 17.20 26.91
CA PHE A 257 -5.95 16.42 25.77
C PHE A 257 -4.63 15.71 26.08
N ASN A 258 -3.67 16.40 26.71
CA ASN A 258 -2.39 15.81 27.09
C ASN A 258 -2.54 14.71 28.14
N LYS A 259 -3.44 14.88 29.12
CA LYS A 259 -3.75 13.85 30.11
C LYS A 259 -4.33 12.60 29.44
N ARG A 260 -5.29 12.78 28.51
CA ARG A 260 -5.93 11.69 27.79
C ARG A 260 -5.01 10.97 26.78
N ILE A 261 -4.03 11.67 26.22
CA ILE A 261 -2.98 11.06 25.38
C ILE A 261 -2.10 10.07 26.16
N GLN A 262 -2.01 10.25 27.48
CA GLN A 262 -1.22 9.39 28.37
C GLN A 262 -2.01 8.19 28.92
N GLU A 263 -3.34 8.18 28.78
CA GLU A 263 -4.28 7.14 29.21
C GLU A 263 -4.59 6.12 28.10
#